data_AF-A0AA39QTM3-F1
#
_entry.id   AF-A0AA39QTM3-F1
#
_cell.length_a   1.000
_cell.length_b   1.000
_cell.length_c   1.000
_cell.angle_alpha   90.00
_cell.angle_beta   90.00
_cell.angle_gamma   90.00
#
_symmetry.space_group_name_H-M   'P 1'
#
loop_
_entity.id
_entity.type
_entity.pdbx_description
1 polymer ?
#
loop_
_entity_poly.entity_id
_entity_poly.type
_entity_poly.pdbx_seq_one_letter_code
_entity_poly.pdbx_strand_id
1 'polypeptide(L)'
;MADGQNLEQPWKEWQPGARISEERTTGPEQTETEGNQKGLNGKTLCITEVMAAGVGNRDVCTVFPYLARNVLYGKQKPFATDFIPSISDVPLTNHHFDFMDVVVLDARPSRESFVLEEHGFCFPKSNTTLTCVSADDPKYVEEHYYPEIEEALLLEFPEYTRVECLDHQVRKRSHLFPEYPGAIVTSAQPAVLPHTDFSTHGCFMGMHGFFPGQEVFYKERDFDILNVWRVLRGPNNDWPLAVCDHRTIDHPHDVIANDVLHEDFVGENWLLHKSSMHSWYYLSDQCIEDLIVFRNTDSKGVRPRAFHAAFDSGVAGTQPRHSIEVRIAAFR
;
A
#
# COMPACT_ATOMS: atom_id res chain seq x y z
N MET A 1 -44.45 -19.58 4.44
CA MET A 1 -44.32 -18.50 3.45
C MET A 1 -43.22 -17.59 3.97
N ALA A 2 -41.98 -17.91 3.64
CA ALA A 2 -40.85 -17.03 3.90
C ALA A 2 -40.76 -16.10 2.71
N ASP A 3 -40.87 -14.81 3.00
CA ASP A 3 -40.88 -13.75 1.99
C ASP A 3 -39.55 -13.78 1.26
N GLY A 4 -39.59 -14.16 -0.01
CA GLY A 4 -38.45 -14.12 -0.91
C GLY A 4 -38.15 -12.65 -1.17
N GLN A 5 -37.24 -12.07 -0.39
CA GLN A 5 -36.63 -10.80 -0.75
C GLN A 5 -36.09 -10.95 -2.17
N ASN A 6 -36.64 -10.12 -3.05
CA ASN A 6 -36.28 -10.05 -4.44
C ASN A 6 -34.80 -9.66 -4.53
N LEU A 7 -33.91 -10.63 -4.72
CA LEU A 7 -32.46 -10.45 -4.89
C LEU A 7 -32.10 -9.78 -6.23
N GLU A 8 -33.10 -9.33 -6.99
CA GLU A 8 -32.95 -8.54 -8.22
C GLU A 8 -32.99 -7.03 -7.97
N GLN A 9 -32.44 -6.51 -6.87
CA GLN A 9 -31.97 -5.12 -6.96
C GLN A 9 -30.84 -5.11 -8.00
N PRO A 10 -30.97 -4.38 -9.12
CA PRO A 10 -29.87 -4.24 -10.06
C PRO A 10 -28.65 -3.80 -9.26
N TRP A 11 -27.53 -4.50 -9.37
CA TRP A 11 -26.32 -4.14 -8.62
C TRP A 11 -25.93 -2.66 -8.83
N LYS A 12 -26.34 -2.05 -9.95
CA LYS A 12 -26.26 -0.61 -10.24
C LYS A 12 -26.92 0.31 -9.20
N GLU A 13 -27.80 -0.19 -8.35
CA GLU A 13 -28.45 0.54 -7.26
C GLU A 13 -27.63 0.51 -5.95
N TRP A 14 -26.55 -0.28 -5.88
CA TRP A 14 -25.61 -0.28 -4.76
C TRP A 14 -24.95 1.09 -4.65
N GLN A 15 -25.07 1.70 -3.48
CA GLN A 15 -24.39 2.94 -3.15
C GLN A 15 -23.38 2.63 -2.04
N PRO A 16 -22.16 3.19 -2.11
CA PRO A 16 -21.32 3.31 -0.93
C PRO A 16 -22.13 3.80 0.26
N GLY A 17 -21.81 3.32 1.46
CA GLY A 17 -22.32 3.97 2.68
C GLY A 17 -21.93 5.45 2.70
N ALA A 18 -22.37 6.20 3.72
CA ALA A 18 -21.78 7.52 3.95
C ALA A 18 -20.26 7.35 4.02
N ARG A 19 -19.57 7.80 2.98
CA ARG A 19 -18.11 7.70 2.88
C ARG A 19 -17.59 8.57 4.00
N ILE A 20 -17.01 7.96 5.02
CA ILE A 20 -16.37 8.72 6.06
C ILE A 20 -15.08 9.23 5.42
N SER A 21 -15.14 10.45 4.86
CA SER A 21 -13.95 11.24 4.61
C SER A 21 -13.43 11.66 5.98
N GLU A 22 -12.83 10.69 6.68
CA GLU A 22 -12.02 11.06 7.82
C GLU A 22 -10.85 11.83 7.24
N GLU A 23 -10.78 13.11 7.61
CA GLU A 23 -9.49 13.64 8.01
C GLU A 23 -8.91 12.61 8.97
N ARG A 24 -8.16 11.63 8.42
CA ARG A 24 -7.34 10.72 9.20
C ARG A 24 -6.33 11.62 9.87
N THR A 25 -6.72 12.12 11.04
CA THR A 25 -5.83 12.74 11.99
C THR A 25 -4.72 11.72 12.17
N THR A 26 -3.53 12.08 11.72
CA THR A 26 -2.34 11.32 12.04
C THR A 26 -2.26 11.27 13.56
N GLY A 27 -2.67 10.14 14.13
CA GLY A 27 -2.40 9.83 15.52
C GLY A 27 -0.89 9.98 15.74
N PRO A 28 -0.45 10.75 16.75
CA PRO A 28 0.92 10.67 17.16
C PRO A 28 1.03 9.47 18.09
N GLU A 29 1.86 8.48 17.77
CA GLU A 29 2.59 7.76 18.82
C GLU A 29 3.67 6.87 18.23
N GLN A 30 4.91 7.34 18.35
CA GLN A 30 6.00 6.46 18.69
C GLN A 30 6.66 7.08 19.93
N THR A 31 6.36 6.51 21.08
CA THR A 31 7.09 6.77 22.32
C THR A 31 7.52 5.42 22.87
N GLU A 32 8.84 5.22 22.78
CA GLU A 32 9.72 4.37 23.58
C GLU A 32 9.20 3.02 24.12
N THR A 33 9.85 1.95 23.68
CA THR A 33 10.29 0.89 24.61
C THR A 33 11.79 0.70 24.47
N GLU A 34 12.50 0.83 25.59
CA GLU A 34 13.93 0.57 25.73
C GLU A 34 14.24 -0.88 25.32
N GLY A 35 14.85 -1.03 24.15
CA GLY A 35 15.18 -2.32 23.57
C GLY A 35 16.38 -2.23 22.64
N ASN A 36 17.54 -1.89 23.20
CA ASN A 36 18.86 -2.02 22.57
C ASN A 36 19.08 -1.15 21.31
N GLN A 37 19.08 0.18 21.50
CA GLN A 37 19.72 1.10 20.57
C GLN A 37 21.23 0.84 20.51
N LYS A 38 21.68 0.18 19.44
CA LYS A 38 23.02 0.42 18.90
C LYS A 38 22.85 1.29 17.66
N GLY A 39 23.41 2.48 17.74
CA GLY A 39 23.22 3.56 16.78
C GLY A 39 23.44 3.17 15.33
N LEU A 40 22.69 3.84 14.47
CA LEU A 40 22.97 4.05 13.04
C LEU A 40 24.29 4.84 12.91
N ASN A 41 25.41 4.17 13.16
CA ASN A 41 26.74 4.58 12.77
C ASN A 41 27.42 3.37 12.15
N GLY A 42 27.02 3.08 10.91
CA GLY A 42 27.58 2.04 10.06
C GLY A 42 27.66 2.51 8.62
N LYS A 43 28.37 3.62 8.38
CA LYS A 43 28.86 3.92 7.03
C LYS A 43 29.93 2.89 6.67
N THR A 44 29.81 2.39 5.44
CA THR A 44 30.82 1.71 4.63
C THR A 44 30.94 0.20 4.84
N LEU A 45 30.29 -0.57 3.96
CA LEU A 45 30.92 -1.63 3.16
C LEU A 45 29.91 -2.27 2.19
N CYS A 46 29.77 -1.71 0.99
CA CYS A 46 29.70 -2.46 -0.28
C CYS A 46 29.67 -1.47 -1.46
N ILE A 47 30.78 -0.75 -1.65
CA ILE A 47 31.06 -0.05 -2.91
C ILE A 47 32.33 -0.68 -3.46
N THR A 48 32.18 -1.83 -4.12
CA THR A 48 33.04 -2.35 -5.20
C THR A 48 32.54 -3.75 -5.54
N GLU A 49 32.26 -3.98 -6.83
CA GLU A 49 31.86 -5.25 -7.47
C GLU A 49 30.39 -5.44 -7.88
N VAL A 50 29.73 -4.38 -8.36
CA VAL A 50 28.77 -4.53 -9.49
C VAL A 50 28.93 -3.32 -10.44
N MET A 51 30.05 -3.24 -11.14
CA MET A 51 30.24 -2.28 -12.24
C MET A 51 30.97 -2.98 -13.38
N ALA A 52 30.24 -3.80 -14.13
CA ALA A 52 30.71 -4.33 -15.40
C ALA A 52 29.56 -4.87 -16.27
N ALA A 53 28.72 -4.00 -16.82
CA ALA A 53 28.13 -4.10 -18.17
C ALA A 53 27.27 -2.85 -18.43
N GLY A 54 27.36 -2.29 -19.64
CA GLY A 54 26.85 -0.96 -19.96
C GLY A 54 25.33 -0.79 -19.95
N VAL A 55 24.95 0.50 -19.89
CA VAL A 55 23.61 1.13 -19.91
C VAL A 55 22.91 1.28 -18.55
N GLY A 56 22.94 2.52 -18.02
CA GLY A 56 21.74 3.21 -17.52
C GLY A 56 20.98 2.67 -16.29
N ASN A 57 21.56 1.82 -15.45
CA ASN A 57 20.78 1.20 -14.39
C ASN A 57 20.58 2.14 -13.19
N ARG A 58 19.32 2.52 -12.93
CA ARG A 58 18.91 3.41 -11.82
C ARG A 58 18.55 2.68 -10.54
N ASP A 59 18.76 1.36 -10.50
CA ASP A 59 18.56 0.53 -9.32
C ASP A 59 19.10 1.15 -8.04
N VAL A 60 18.35 0.99 -6.96
CA VAL A 60 18.66 1.58 -5.66
C VAL A 60 18.91 0.49 -4.64
N CYS A 61 20.04 0.58 -3.94
CA CYS A 61 20.28 -0.22 -2.74
C CYS A 61 19.63 0.49 -1.55
N THR A 62 18.75 -0.19 -0.85
CA THR A 62 18.06 0.31 0.34
C THR A 62 17.93 -0.79 1.39
N VAL A 63 17.33 -0.47 2.54
CA VAL A 63 17.09 -1.43 3.62
C VAL A 63 15.60 -1.51 3.88
N PHE A 64 15.01 -2.70 3.77
CA PHE A 64 13.63 -2.92 4.18
C PHE A 64 13.54 -3.54 5.58
N PRO A 65 12.67 -3.02 6.47
CA PRO A 65 12.35 -3.64 7.74
C PRO A 65 11.33 -4.75 7.52
N TYR A 66 11.76 -5.98 7.26
CA TYR A 66 10.83 -7.12 7.18
C TYR A 66 10.38 -7.55 8.57
N LEU A 67 9.24 -8.21 8.67
CA LEU A 67 8.86 -8.88 9.92
C LEU A 67 9.78 -10.09 10.14
N ALA A 68 10.43 -10.17 11.30
CA ALA A 68 11.30 -11.28 11.65
C ALA A 68 10.50 -12.59 11.80
N ARG A 69 11.13 -13.73 11.51
CA ARG A 69 10.54 -15.03 11.83
C ARG A 69 10.66 -15.27 13.34
N ASN A 70 9.57 -15.10 14.07
CA ASN A 70 9.57 -15.16 15.53
C ASN A 70 8.63 -16.25 16.07
N VAL A 71 9.08 -17.01 17.06
CA VAL A 71 8.29 -18.05 17.74
C VAL A 71 7.03 -17.50 18.41
N LEU A 72 7.00 -16.20 18.72
CA LEU A 72 5.83 -15.50 19.23
C LEU A 72 4.63 -15.64 18.27
N TYR A 73 4.88 -15.62 16.96
CA TYR A 73 3.82 -15.62 15.95
C TYR A 73 3.08 -16.96 15.81
N GLY A 74 3.62 -18.03 16.41
CA GLY A 74 2.87 -19.28 16.61
C GLY A 74 1.90 -19.26 17.80
N LYS A 75 1.94 -18.21 18.64
CA LYS A 75 1.10 -18.06 19.84
C LYS A 75 0.18 -16.84 19.76
N GLN A 76 0.63 -15.78 19.13
CA GLN A 76 -0.10 -14.53 18.98
C GLN A 76 0.16 -13.98 17.58
N LYS A 77 -0.89 -13.56 16.89
CA LYS A 77 -0.76 -12.91 15.58
C LYS A 77 0.05 -11.60 15.69
N PRO A 78 0.87 -11.25 14.69
CA PRO A 78 1.43 -9.92 14.58
C PRO A 78 0.33 -8.85 14.65
N PHE A 79 0.57 -7.75 15.33
CA PHE A 79 -0.32 -6.60 15.31
C PHE A 79 0.45 -5.28 15.39
N ALA A 80 -0.15 -4.21 14.87
CA ALA A 80 0.26 -2.83 15.12
C ALA A 80 -0.96 -1.94 15.35
N THR A 81 -0.80 -0.96 16.22
CA THR A 81 -1.82 0.01 16.61
C THR A 81 -1.48 1.39 16.02
N ASP A 82 -2.47 2.11 15.50
CA ASP A 82 -2.28 3.46 14.95
C ASP A 82 -2.89 4.60 15.80
N PHE A 83 -3.35 4.26 17.00
CA PHE A 83 -3.85 5.18 18.02
C PHE A 83 -3.14 4.95 19.36
N ILE A 84 -3.32 5.90 20.27
CA ILE A 84 -2.81 5.83 21.64
C ILE A 84 -3.82 5.09 22.52
N PRO A 85 -3.53 3.88 23.04
CA PRO A 85 -4.45 3.21 23.95
C PRO A 85 -4.62 4.00 25.23
N SER A 86 -5.86 4.15 25.69
CA SER A 86 -6.15 4.74 27.00
C SER A 86 -5.68 3.89 28.19
N ILE A 87 -5.26 2.66 27.92
CA ILE A 87 -4.74 1.70 28.90
C ILE A 87 -3.21 1.81 28.93
N SER A 88 -2.66 2.12 30.10
CA SER A 88 -1.20 2.15 30.30
C SER A 88 -0.56 0.77 30.13
N ASP A 89 0.70 0.74 29.73
CA ASP A 89 1.55 -0.45 29.62
C ASP A 89 1.11 -1.50 28.58
N VAL A 90 0.27 -1.11 27.60
CA VAL A 90 -0.05 -1.96 26.45
C VAL A 90 0.92 -1.66 25.31
N PRO A 91 1.62 -2.66 24.75
CA PRO A 91 2.49 -2.43 23.61
C PRO A 91 1.67 -2.03 22.38
N LEU A 92 2.14 -1.01 21.65
CA LEU A 92 1.52 -0.55 20.39
C LEU A 92 1.72 -1.56 19.25
N THR A 93 2.65 -2.50 19.39
CA THR A 93 2.90 -3.56 18.43
C THR A 93 3.66 -4.71 19.09
N ASN A 94 3.54 -5.92 18.54
CA ASN A 94 4.44 -7.04 18.82
C ASN A 94 5.36 -7.38 17.63
N HIS A 95 5.57 -6.43 16.72
CA HIS A 95 6.47 -6.59 15.59
C HIS A 95 7.92 -6.66 16.06
N HIS A 96 8.62 -7.68 15.59
CA HIS A 96 10.07 -7.78 15.64
C HIS A 96 10.55 -7.65 14.20
N PHE A 97 11.52 -6.76 13.95
CA PHE A 97 11.99 -6.49 12.60
C PHE A 97 13.33 -7.16 12.29
N ASP A 98 13.42 -7.68 11.08
CA ASP A 98 14.63 -8.17 10.43
C ASP A 98 14.95 -7.22 9.27
N PHE A 99 15.98 -6.40 9.44
CA PHE A 99 16.43 -5.48 8.41
C PHE A 99 17.24 -6.23 7.35
N MET A 100 16.93 -6.00 6.07
CA MET A 100 17.61 -6.65 4.95
C MET A 100 17.97 -5.62 3.89
N ASP A 101 19.22 -5.67 3.43
CA ASP A 101 19.67 -4.93 2.24
C ASP A 101 18.94 -5.49 1.01
N VAL A 102 18.35 -4.59 0.23
CA VAL A 102 17.55 -4.91 -0.94
C VAL A 102 17.99 -4.01 -2.09
N VAL A 103 18.13 -4.61 -3.28
CA VAL A 103 18.23 -3.86 -4.53
C VAL A 103 16.83 -3.72 -5.11
N VAL A 104 16.35 -2.48 -5.19
CA VAL A 104 15.09 -2.14 -5.84
C VAL A 104 15.38 -1.77 -7.29
N LEU A 105 14.85 -2.56 -8.22
CA LEU A 105 15.16 -2.49 -9.64
C LEU A 105 14.32 -1.40 -10.33
N ASP A 106 14.93 -0.59 -11.19
CA ASP A 106 14.19 0.39 -11.99
C ASP A 106 13.39 -0.30 -13.10
N ALA A 107 12.07 -0.28 -12.97
CA ALA A 107 11.15 -0.86 -13.95
C ALA A 107 10.98 0.02 -15.19
N ARG A 108 11.48 1.27 -15.22
CA ARG A 108 11.26 2.20 -16.35
C ARG A 108 11.63 1.60 -17.71
N PRO A 109 12.78 0.91 -17.89
CA PRO A 109 13.16 0.33 -19.19
C PRO A 109 12.26 -0.82 -19.66
N SER A 110 11.61 -1.53 -18.73
CA SER A 110 10.78 -2.71 -18.98
C SER A 110 9.34 -2.54 -18.49
N ARG A 111 8.85 -1.29 -18.38
CA ARG A 111 7.56 -0.97 -17.73
C ARG A 111 6.38 -1.77 -18.30
N GLU A 112 6.38 -1.99 -19.60
CA GLU A 112 5.31 -2.67 -20.34
C GLU A 112 5.33 -4.20 -20.17
N SER A 113 6.37 -4.75 -19.54
CA SER A 113 6.48 -6.19 -19.27
C SER A 113 5.75 -6.62 -17.98
N PHE A 114 5.39 -5.66 -17.12
CA PHE A 114 4.71 -5.93 -15.87
C PHE A 114 3.20 -5.87 -16.07
N VAL A 115 2.55 -7.03 -15.97
CA VAL A 115 1.10 -7.19 -16.07
C VAL A 115 0.50 -7.66 -14.75
N LEU A 116 -0.67 -7.11 -14.41
CA LEU A 116 -1.37 -7.32 -13.13
C LEU A 116 -1.64 -8.81 -12.84
N GLU A 117 -2.02 -9.58 -13.87
CA GLU A 117 -2.37 -11.00 -13.77
C GLU A 117 -1.17 -11.94 -13.56
N GLU A 118 0.06 -11.47 -13.73
CA GLU A 118 1.26 -12.29 -13.49
C GLU A 118 2.07 -11.77 -12.30
N HIS A 119 2.27 -10.45 -12.22
CA HIS A 119 3.19 -9.83 -11.28
C HIS A 119 2.47 -9.33 -10.02
N GLY A 120 1.15 -9.18 -10.09
CA GLY A 120 0.35 -8.51 -9.06
C GLY A 120 0.38 -6.99 -9.15
N PHE A 121 1.10 -6.42 -10.12
CA PHE A 121 1.16 -4.98 -10.39
C PHE A 121 1.47 -4.68 -11.86
N CYS A 122 1.22 -3.44 -12.27
CA CYS A 122 1.61 -2.87 -13.56
C CYS A 122 1.78 -1.35 -13.48
N PHE A 123 2.25 -0.74 -14.57
CA PHE A 123 2.57 0.69 -14.65
C PHE A 123 1.84 1.39 -15.81
N PRO A 124 0.51 1.55 -15.77
CA PRO A 124 -0.21 2.25 -16.84
C PRO A 124 0.08 3.75 -16.80
N LYS A 125 -0.36 4.45 -17.84
CA LYS A 125 -0.37 5.92 -17.88
C LYS A 125 -1.80 6.42 -17.93
N SER A 126 -2.06 7.50 -17.21
CA SER A 126 -3.32 8.21 -17.30
C SER A 126 -3.09 9.69 -17.03
N ASN A 127 -3.74 10.56 -17.80
CA ASN A 127 -3.73 11.98 -17.51
C ASN A 127 -4.57 12.27 -16.26
N THR A 128 -4.39 13.44 -15.66
CA THR A 128 -5.23 13.86 -14.54
C THR A 128 -5.36 15.37 -14.49
N THR A 129 -6.51 15.85 -14.03
CA THR A 129 -6.71 17.25 -13.64
C THR A 129 -6.35 17.51 -12.18
N LEU A 130 -6.13 16.45 -11.39
CA LEU A 130 -5.79 16.54 -9.98
C LEU A 130 -4.46 17.27 -9.77
N THR A 131 -4.47 18.27 -8.90
CA THR A 131 -3.29 19.00 -8.50
C THR A 131 -2.94 18.68 -7.06
N CYS A 132 -1.71 19.02 -6.63
CA CYS A 132 -1.33 18.88 -5.22
C CYS A 132 -2.19 19.71 -4.26
N VAL A 133 -2.87 20.76 -4.72
CA VAL A 133 -3.77 21.58 -3.90
C VAL A 133 -5.15 20.95 -3.82
N SER A 134 -5.69 20.53 -4.96
CA SER A 134 -7.03 19.93 -5.00
C SER A 134 -7.08 18.52 -4.43
N ALA A 135 -5.94 17.83 -4.30
CA ALA A 135 -5.83 16.58 -3.56
C ALA A 135 -6.09 16.73 -2.05
N ASP A 136 -5.96 17.93 -1.49
CA ASP A 136 -6.25 18.19 -0.07
C ASP A 136 -7.74 18.42 0.21
N ASP A 137 -8.57 18.44 -0.82
CA ASP A 137 -10.03 18.54 -0.70
C ASP A 137 -10.65 17.16 -1.01
N PRO A 138 -11.05 16.39 0.01
CA PRO A 138 -11.64 15.07 -0.19
C PRO A 138 -12.86 15.09 -1.12
N LYS A 139 -13.67 16.16 -1.09
CA LYS A 139 -14.83 16.27 -2.00
C LYS A 139 -14.40 16.46 -3.43
N TYR A 140 -13.37 17.28 -3.68
CA TYR A 140 -12.82 17.43 -5.02
C TYR A 140 -12.27 16.09 -5.54
N VAL A 141 -11.55 15.35 -4.69
CA VAL A 141 -11.03 14.02 -5.05
C VAL A 141 -12.18 13.07 -5.42
N GLU A 142 -13.23 13.02 -4.62
CA GLU A 142 -14.39 12.16 -4.90
C GLU A 142 -15.19 12.58 -6.13
N GLU A 143 -15.41 13.89 -6.35
CA GLU A 143 -16.24 14.41 -7.44
C GLU A 143 -15.51 14.43 -8.79
N HIS A 144 -14.18 14.54 -8.78
CA HIS A 144 -13.39 14.73 -10.01
C HIS A 144 -12.33 13.67 -10.25
N TYR A 145 -11.58 13.25 -9.22
CA TYR A 145 -10.47 12.31 -9.43
C TYR A 145 -10.93 10.85 -9.45
N TYR A 146 -11.91 10.47 -8.64
CA TYR A 146 -12.46 9.10 -8.69
C TYR A 146 -13.00 8.74 -10.08
N PRO A 147 -13.80 9.59 -10.76
CA PRO A 147 -14.20 9.34 -12.14
C PRO A 147 -13.02 9.14 -13.11
N GLU A 148 -11.94 9.93 -12.98
CA GLU A 148 -10.74 9.77 -13.81
C GLU A 148 -10.07 8.40 -13.60
N ILE A 149 -10.02 7.93 -12.35
CA ILE A 149 -9.45 6.62 -12.00
C ILE A 149 -10.35 5.47 -12.45
N GLU A 150 -11.67 5.59 -12.28
CA GLU A 150 -12.63 4.61 -12.76
C GLU A 150 -12.55 4.45 -14.28
N GLU A 151 -12.54 5.56 -15.04
CA GLU A 151 -12.38 5.53 -16.50
C GLU A 151 -11.05 4.88 -16.91
N ALA A 152 -9.95 5.27 -16.25
CA ALA A 152 -8.63 4.71 -16.55
C ALA A 152 -8.57 3.20 -16.31
N LEU A 153 -9.15 2.71 -15.20
CA LEU A 153 -9.16 1.28 -14.90
C LEU A 153 -10.07 0.48 -15.84
N LEU A 154 -11.26 0.99 -16.19
CA LEU A 154 -12.16 0.31 -17.12
C LEU A 154 -11.59 0.26 -18.54
N LEU A 155 -10.79 1.25 -18.94
CA LEU A 155 -10.09 1.26 -20.21
C LEU A 155 -8.90 0.28 -20.23
N GLU A 156 -8.11 0.25 -19.15
CA GLU A 156 -6.92 -0.60 -19.03
C GLU A 156 -7.27 -2.07 -18.82
N PHE A 157 -8.34 -2.37 -18.08
CA PHE A 157 -8.72 -3.71 -17.64
C PHE A 157 -10.16 -4.03 -18.07
N PRO A 158 -10.36 -4.49 -19.32
CA PRO A 158 -11.69 -4.75 -19.87
C PRO A 158 -12.42 -5.92 -19.19
N GLU A 159 -11.74 -6.72 -18.37
CA GLU A 159 -12.36 -7.76 -17.56
C GLU A 159 -13.16 -7.21 -16.37
N TYR A 160 -12.96 -5.96 -15.97
CA TYR A 160 -13.77 -5.34 -14.92
C TYR A 160 -15.02 -4.71 -15.52
N THR A 161 -16.17 -5.07 -14.95
CA THR A 161 -17.48 -4.56 -15.36
C THR A 161 -18.00 -3.45 -14.45
N ARG A 162 -17.40 -3.31 -13.26
CA ARG A 162 -17.66 -2.23 -12.31
C ARG A 162 -16.43 -1.94 -11.47
N VAL A 163 -16.15 -0.67 -11.25
CA VAL A 163 -15.08 -0.19 -10.37
C VAL A 163 -15.72 0.72 -9.33
N GLU A 164 -15.35 0.52 -8.07
CA GLU A 164 -15.80 1.36 -6.95
C GLU A 164 -14.59 1.85 -6.17
N CYS A 165 -14.38 3.17 -6.16
CA CYS A 165 -13.40 3.79 -5.28
C CYS A 165 -13.93 3.77 -3.84
N LEU A 166 -13.19 3.09 -2.95
CA LEU A 166 -13.55 2.88 -1.55
C LEU A 166 -13.16 4.10 -0.70
N ASP A 167 -11.90 4.48 -0.79
CA ASP A 167 -11.33 5.65 -0.15
C ASP A 167 -10.01 6.07 -0.81
N HIS A 168 -9.39 7.13 -0.28
CA HIS A 168 -8.07 7.56 -0.70
C HIS A 168 -7.22 8.01 0.50
N GLN A 169 -5.91 7.98 0.30
CA GLN A 169 -4.93 8.52 1.25
C GLN A 169 -3.95 9.43 0.51
N VAL A 170 -3.93 10.70 0.90
CA VAL A 170 -2.85 11.62 0.52
C VAL A 170 -1.71 11.51 1.52
N ARG A 171 -0.49 11.40 1.01
CA ARG A 171 0.75 11.36 1.80
C ARG A 171 1.65 12.53 1.39
N LYS A 172 2.11 13.29 2.39
CA LYS A 172 3.06 14.40 2.24
C LYS A 172 4.23 14.17 3.17
N ARG A 173 5.40 13.90 2.62
CA ARG A 173 6.58 13.65 3.45
C ARG A 173 6.97 14.93 4.19
N SER A 174 7.03 14.83 5.51
CA SER A 174 7.57 15.84 6.40
C SER A 174 9.09 15.82 6.37
N HIS A 175 9.72 16.97 6.60
CA HIS A 175 11.16 17.08 6.82
C HIS A 175 11.63 16.39 8.11
N LEU A 176 10.70 16.00 9.00
CA LEU A 176 10.99 15.24 10.22
C LEU A 176 11.04 13.72 10.00
N PHE A 177 10.58 13.25 8.84
CA PHE A 177 10.59 11.84 8.48
C PHE A 177 11.84 11.52 7.66
N PRO A 178 12.53 10.38 7.84
CA PRO A 178 12.27 9.33 8.83
C PRO A 178 13.00 9.54 10.17
N GLU A 179 13.78 10.62 10.32
CA GLU A 179 14.75 10.80 11.41
C GLU A 179 14.13 10.98 12.80
N TYR A 180 12.87 11.45 12.88
CA TYR A 180 12.13 11.64 14.11
C TYR A 180 10.86 10.80 14.11
N PRO A 181 10.98 9.48 14.33
CA PRO A 181 9.83 8.61 14.44
C PRO A 181 8.91 9.07 15.58
N GLY A 182 7.60 9.11 15.34
CA GLY A 182 6.61 9.61 16.32
C GLY A 182 6.41 11.13 16.33
N ALA A 183 7.13 11.88 15.50
CA ALA A 183 6.90 13.32 15.38
C ALA A 183 5.47 13.64 14.95
N ILE A 184 4.86 14.64 15.60
CA ILE A 184 3.54 15.14 15.23
C ILE A 184 3.65 15.83 13.87
N VAL A 185 2.96 15.26 12.88
CA VAL A 185 2.88 15.77 11.51
C VAL A 185 1.42 16.00 11.14
N THR A 186 1.15 16.70 10.03
CA THR A 186 -0.22 17.03 9.59
C THR A 186 -0.70 16.15 8.43
N SER A 187 0.09 15.17 8.02
CA SER A 187 -0.22 14.32 6.86
C SER A 187 0.46 12.96 7.02
N ALA A 188 -0.16 11.92 6.48
CA ALA A 188 0.41 10.58 6.49
C ALA A 188 1.80 10.55 5.81
N GLN A 189 2.73 9.84 6.42
CA GLN A 189 4.12 9.70 5.95
C GLN A 189 4.28 8.46 5.05
N PRO A 190 5.36 8.33 4.27
CA PRO A 190 5.61 7.10 3.50
C PRO A 190 5.63 5.84 4.39
N ALA A 191 4.94 4.77 3.97
CA ALA A 191 4.87 3.51 4.71
C ALA A 191 6.06 2.61 4.34
N VAL A 192 6.93 2.28 5.30
CA VAL A 192 8.24 1.65 5.03
C VAL A 192 8.26 0.13 5.20
N LEU A 193 7.27 -0.43 5.90
CA LEU A 193 7.15 -1.86 6.17
C LEU A 193 6.62 -2.57 4.91
N PRO A 194 7.25 -3.64 4.40
CA PRO A 194 6.68 -4.46 3.33
C PRO A 194 5.33 -5.08 3.71
N HIS A 195 4.25 -4.63 3.05
CA HIS A 195 2.88 -5.06 3.36
C HIS A 195 1.98 -5.08 2.11
N THR A 196 0.85 -5.76 2.21
CA THR A 196 -0.38 -5.38 1.49
C THR A 196 -1.26 -4.58 2.44
N ASP A 197 -2.25 -3.85 1.93
CA ASP A 197 -3.23 -3.13 2.76
C ASP A 197 -4.29 -4.05 3.35
N PHE A 198 -4.59 -5.13 2.63
CA PHE A 198 -5.62 -6.09 3.01
C PHE A 198 -5.10 -7.51 2.88
N SER A 199 -5.48 -8.33 3.85
CA SER A 199 -5.52 -9.77 3.65
C SER A 199 -6.81 -10.17 2.92
N THR A 200 -6.94 -11.43 2.55
CA THR A 200 -8.20 -11.92 1.97
C THR A 200 -9.35 -11.81 2.97
N HIS A 201 -9.11 -12.08 4.26
CA HIS A 201 -10.13 -11.88 5.30
C HIS A 201 -10.37 -10.40 5.58
N GLY A 202 -9.31 -9.61 5.73
CA GLY A 202 -9.36 -8.18 6.00
C GLY A 202 -10.05 -7.38 4.90
N CYS A 203 -9.97 -7.83 3.65
CA CYS A 203 -10.75 -7.28 2.55
C CYS A 203 -12.25 -7.33 2.83
N PHE A 204 -12.80 -8.47 3.27
CA PHE A 204 -14.23 -8.56 3.59
C PHE A 204 -14.60 -7.74 4.83
N MET A 205 -13.69 -7.62 5.81
CA MET A 205 -13.88 -6.71 6.95
C MET A 205 -13.97 -5.26 6.48
N GLY A 206 -13.06 -4.82 5.61
CA GLY A 206 -13.07 -3.48 5.01
C GLY A 206 -14.31 -3.22 4.16
N MET A 207 -14.69 -4.17 3.30
CA MET A 207 -15.89 -4.07 2.47
C MET A 207 -17.18 -3.94 3.31
N HIS A 208 -17.25 -4.60 4.47
CA HIS A 208 -18.37 -4.42 5.40
C HIS A 208 -18.40 -2.99 5.96
N GLY A 209 -17.25 -2.39 6.24
CA GLY A 209 -17.14 -0.99 6.64
C GLY A 209 -17.57 -0.01 5.55
N PHE A 210 -17.13 -0.23 4.30
CA PHE A 210 -17.47 0.65 3.17
C PHE A 210 -18.93 0.54 2.71
N PHE A 211 -19.53 -0.63 2.91
CA PHE A 211 -20.87 -0.96 2.41
C PHE A 211 -21.72 -1.66 3.49
N PRO A 212 -22.02 -0.97 4.60
CA PRO A 212 -22.69 -1.57 5.74
C PRO A 212 -24.11 -2.03 5.38
N GLY A 213 -24.44 -3.29 5.68
CA GLY A 213 -25.75 -3.89 5.41
C GLY A 213 -25.97 -4.27 3.94
N GLN A 214 -24.92 -4.23 3.13
CA GLN A 214 -24.97 -4.49 1.69
C GLN A 214 -24.11 -5.71 1.28
N GLU A 215 -23.76 -6.56 2.24
CA GLU A 215 -22.88 -7.73 2.08
C GLU A 215 -23.44 -8.72 1.05
N VAL A 216 -24.77 -8.85 1.00
CA VAL A 216 -25.46 -9.74 0.05
C VAL A 216 -25.12 -9.44 -1.41
N PHE A 217 -24.71 -8.21 -1.73
CA PHE A 217 -24.43 -7.80 -3.10
C PHE A 217 -23.01 -8.14 -3.57
N TYR A 218 -22.03 -8.17 -2.67
CA TYR A 218 -20.62 -8.37 -3.02
C TYR A 218 -20.01 -9.67 -2.47
N LYS A 219 -20.58 -10.29 -1.43
CA LYS A 219 -19.93 -11.44 -0.74
C LYS A 219 -19.62 -12.65 -1.63
N GLU A 220 -20.47 -12.93 -2.63
CA GLU A 220 -20.29 -14.03 -3.59
C GLU A 220 -19.69 -13.56 -4.92
N ARG A 221 -19.32 -12.27 -5.02
CA ARG A 221 -18.82 -11.70 -6.28
C ARG A 221 -17.34 -11.99 -6.46
N ASP A 222 -16.96 -12.06 -7.72
CA ASP A 222 -15.57 -12.09 -8.11
C ASP A 222 -15.08 -10.65 -8.26
N PHE A 223 -14.14 -10.24 -7.40
CA PHE A 223 -13.59 -8.90 -7.42
C PHE A 223 -12.15 -8.89 -6.93
N ASP A 224 -11.44 -7.82 -7.28
CA ASP A 224 -10.13 -7.50 -6.76
C ASP A 224 -10.18 -6.26 -5.89
N ILE A 225 -9.35 -6.23 -4.85
CA ILE A 225 -8.97 -5.00 -4.16
C ILE A 225 -7.67 -4.50 -4.77
N LEU A 226 -7.76 -3.38 -5.48
CA LEU A 226 -6.65 -2.74 -6.15
C LEU A 226 -6.32 -1.42 -5.43
N ASN A 227 -5.04 -1.04 -5.50
CA ASN A 227 -4.61 0.31 -5.25
C ASN A 227 -4.14 0.95 -6.55
N VAL A 228 -4.54 2.19 -6.75
CA VAL A 228 -3.99 3.07 -7.78
C VAL A 228 -3.18 4.15 -7.09
N TRP A 229 -1.87 4.12 -7.30
CA TRP A 229 -0.93 5.03 -6.67
C TRP A 229 -0.35 6.01 -7.69
N ARG A 230 -0.36 7.29 -7.34
CA ARG A 230 0.08 8.39 -8.20
C ARG A 230 0.88 9.42 -7.40
N VAL A 231 1.92 9.99 -8.02
CA VAL A 231 2.57 11.19 -7.50
C VAL A 231 1.76 12.44 -7.86
N LEU A 232 1.67 13.38 -6.94
CA LEU A 232 1.00 14.68 -7.16
C LEU A 232 1.98 15.76 -7.61
N ARG A 233 3.28 15.44 -7.60
CA ARG A 233 4.37 16.26 -8.12
C ARG A 233 5.49 15.37 -8.62
N GLY A 234 5.81 15.49 -9.90
CA GLY A 234 6.91 14.75 -10.54
C GLY A 234 8.13 15.64 -10.86
N PRO A 235 9.30 15.02 -11.10
CA PRO A 235 9.61 13.62 -10.84
C PRO A 235 9.71 13.33 -9.34
N ASN A 236 9.13 12.21 -8.87
CA ASN A 236 9.33 11.75 -7.50
C ASN A 236 10.55 10.83 -7.42
N ASN A 237 11.65 11.37 -6.90
CA ASN A 237 12.86 10.62 -6.56
C ASN A 237 13.20 10.76 -5.07
N ASP A 238 12.26 11.15 -4.21
CA ASP A 238 12.52 11.30 -2.78
C ASP A 238 12.26 9.97 -2.07
N TRP A 239 10.98 9.62 -1.87
CA TRP A 239 10.56 8.35 -1.28
C TRP A 239 9.64 7.56 -2.22
N PRO A 240 10.14 7.02 -3.34
CA PRO A 240 9.35 6.21 -4.27
C PRO A 240 8.66 5.01 -3.62
N LEU A 241 7.65 4.48 -4.31
CA LEU A 241 6.96 3.26 -3.94
C LEU A 241 7.61 2.07 -4.66
N ALA A 242 8.10 1.10 -3.89
CA ALA A 242 8.51 -0.19 -4.41
C ALA A 242 7.34 -1.18 -4.35
N VAL A 243 7.28 -2.07 -5.34
CA VAL A 243 6.33 -3.19 -5.45
C VAL A 243 7.10 -4.49 -5.68
N CYS A 244 6.72 -5.56 -4.98
CA CYS A 244 7.37 -6.86 -5.05
C CYS A 244 6.66 -7.77 -6.07
N ASP A 245 7.43 -8.42 -6.95
CA ASP A 245 6.89 -9.40 -7.91
C ASP A 245 6.35 -10.62 -7.18
N HIS A 246 5.03 -10.82 -7.30
CA HIS A 246 4.28 -11.93 -6.72
C HIS A 246 4.97 -13.29 -6.92
N ARG A 247 5.53 -13.52 -8.12
CA ARG A 247 6.10 -14.83 -8.51
C ARG A 247 7.38 -15.17 -7.75
N THR A 248 7.95 -14.20 -7.04
CA THR A 248 9.21 -14.33 -6.31
C THR A 248 9.02 -14.52 -4.81
N ILE A 249 7.76 -14.59 -4.35
CA ILE A 249 7.37 -14.75 -2.95
C ILE A 249 6.97 -16.20 -2.70
N ASP A 250 7.58 -16.84 -1.69
CA ASP A 250 7.14 -18.15 -1.21
C ASP A 250 5.93 -17.96 -0.28
N HIS A 251 4.73 -17.78 -0.84
CA HIS A 251 3.53 -17.39 -0.08
C HIS A 251 3.27 -18.19 1.21
N PRO A 252 3.37 -19.53 1.22
CA PRO A 252 3.18 -20.31 2.45
C PRO A 252 4.19 -20.01 3.57
N HIS A 253 5.38 -19.51 3.23
CA HIS A 253 6.46 -19.32 4.19
C HIS A 253 6.80 -17.85 4.44
N ASP A 254 6.72 -16.99 3.44
CA ASP A 254 7.15 -15.59 3.50
C ASP A 254 6.04 -14.65 3.96
N VAL A 255 4.77 -15.09 3.95
CA VAL A 255 3.62 -14.23 4.22
C VAL A 255 2.96 -14.58 5.55
N ILE A 256 2.61 -13.55 6.35
CA ILE A 256 1.90 -13.72 7.60
C ILE A 256 0.85 -12.63 7.80
N ALA A 257 -0.33 -13.04 8.32
CA ALA A 257 -1.43 -12.12 8.58
C ALA A 257 -1.09 -11.24 9.78
N ASN A 258 -1.48 -9.98 9.72
CA ASN A 258 -1.24 -8.99 10.76
C ASN A 258 -2.52 -8.21 11.06
N ASP A 259 -2.82 -8.03 12.34
CA ASP A 259 -3.91 -7.15 12.78
C ASP A 259 -3.45 -5.69 12.74
N VAL A 260 -4.28 -4.82 12.18
CA VAL A 260 -4.11 -3.37 12.24
C VAL A 260 -5.19 -2.84 13.15
N LEU A 261 -4.81 -2.38 14.34
CA LEU A 261 -5.72 -1.95 15.38
C LEU A 261 -5.97 -0.45 15.24
N HIS A 262 -7.20 -0.08 14.93
CA HIS A 262 -7.71 1.28 14.95
C HIS A 262 -8.55 1.49 16.22
N GLU A 263 -8.82 2.74 16.57
CA GLU A 263 -9.53 3.07 17.81
C GLU A 263 -10.95 2.46 17.82
N ASP A 264 -11.58 2.38 16.66
CA ASP A 264 -12.98 2.02 16.46
C ASP A 264 -13.19 0.71 15.67
N PHE A 265 -12.16 0.19 14.99
CA PHE A 265 -12.23 -1.10 14.29
C PHE A 265 -10.88 -1.84 14.22
N VAL A 266 -10.94 -3.10 13.78
CA VAL A 266 -9.76 -3.93 13.51
C VAL A 266 -9.70 -4.20 12.01
N GLY A 267 -8.57 -3.86 11.39
CA GLY A 267 -8.22 -4.28 10.04
C GLY A 267 -7.32 -5.51 10.06
N GLU A 268 -7.18 -6.17 8.92
CA GLU A 268 -6.22 -7.27 8.73
C GLU A 268 -5.48 -7.09 7.40
N ASN A 269 -4.16 -7.19 7.44
CA ASN A 269 -3.30 -7.11 6.29
C ASN A 269 -2.27 -8.25 6.22
N TRP A 270 -1.48 -8.31 5.16
CA TRP A 270 -0.35 -9.25 5.06
C TRP A 270 0.98 -8.52 5.23
N LEU A 271 1.90 -9.11 5.99
CA LEU A 271 3.30 -8.69 6.09
C LEU A 271 4.23 -9.72 5.47
N LEU A 272 5.44 -9.29 5.10
CA LEU A 272 6.50 -10.18 4.62
C LEU A 272 7.55 -10.49 5.69
N HIS A 273 7.96 -11.76 5.72
CA HIS A 273 9.25 -12.19 6.22
C HIS A 273 10.32 -11.97 5.16
N LYS A 274 11.58 -11.74 5.57
CA LYS A 274 12.66 -11.52 4.62
C LYS A 274 12.94 -12.76 3.77
N SER A 275 13.26 -12.54 2.50
CA SER A 275 13.71 -13.56 1.57
C SER A 275 14.62 -12.93 0.52
N SER A 276 15.72 -13.59 0.18
CA SER A 276 16.61 -13.14 -0.90
C SER A 276 16.05 -13.37 -2.29
N MET A 277 14.92 -14.08 -2.40
CA MET A 277 14.23 -14.31 -3.66
C MET A 277 13.36 -13.12 -4.07
N HIS A 278 12.89 -12.32 -3.10
CA HIS A 278 12.03 -11.19 -3.35
C HIS A 278 12.66 -10.21 -4.35
N SER A 279 11.96 -9.98 -5.46
CA SER A 279 12.37 -9.02 -6.48
C SER A 279 11.49 -7.78 -6.42
N TRP A 280 12.09 -6.68 -6.01
CA TRP A 280 11.44 -5.39 -5.81
C TRP A 280 11.68 -4.48 -7.00
N TYR A 281 10.63 -3.79 -7.43
CA TYR A 281 10.65 -2.87 -8.56
C TYR A 281 10.07 -1.52 -8.17
N TYR A 282 10.56 -0.46 -8.80
CA TYR A 282 9.99 0.88 -8.69
C TYR A 282 10.07 1.60 -10.03
N LEU A 283 9.43 2.76 -10.15
CA LEU A 283 9.48 3.56 -11.38
C LEU A 283 10.34 4.82 -11.16
N SER A 284 11.51 4.90 -11.78
CA SER A 284 12.38 6.09 -11.65
C SER A 284 11.82 7.32 -12.37
N ASP A 285 12.09 8.52 -11.84
CA ASP A 285 11.53 9.80 -12.31
C ASP A 285 10.00 9.76 -12.50
N GLN A 286 9.26 9.09 -11.61
CA GLN A 286 7.83 8.96 -11.76
C GLN A 286 7.16 10.34 -11.86
N CYS A 287 6.43 10.57 -12.96
CA CYS A 287 5.70 11.80 -13.25
C CYS A 287 4.22 11.65 -12.90
N ILE A 288 3.48 12.76 -12.95
CA ILE A 288 2.07 12.77 -12.55
C ILE A 288 1.21 11.85 -13.43
N GLU A 289 1.61 11.59 -14.68
CA GLU A 289 0.90 10.72 -15.62
C GLU A 289 1.16 9.23 -15.40
N ASP A 290 2.20 8.90 -14.63
CA ASP A 290 2.58 7.53 -14.34
C ASP A 290 1.79 7.00 -13.13
N LEU A 291 1.04 5.92 -13.36
CA LEU A 291 0.36 5.17 -12.31
C LEU A 291 1.17 3.95 -11.91
N ILE A 292 1.05 3.55 -10.65
CA ILE A 292 1.35 2.19 -10.20
C ILE A 292 0.01 1.58 -9.79
N VAL A 293 -0.42 0.54 -10.49
CA VAL A 293 -1.64 -0.21 -10.15
C VAL A 293 -1.21 -1.55 -9.60
N PHE A 294 -1.70 -1.91 -8.42
CA PHE A 294 -1.32 -3.17 -7.79
C PHE A 294 -2.47 -3.80 -7.00
N ARG A 295 -2.51 -5.13 -6.98
CA ARG A 295 -3.52 -5.90 -6.27
C ARG A 295 -3.07 -6.16 -4.85
N ASN A 296 -3.92 -5.83 -3.87
CA ASN A 296 -3.73 -6.21 -2.47
C ASN A 296 -4.22 -7.65 -2.22
N THR A 297 -5.42 -7.96 -2.71
CA THR A 297 -6.00 -9.31 -2.70
C THR A 297 -7.14 -9.37 -3.72
N ASP A 298 -7.61 -10.58 -4.01
CA ASP A 298 -8.91 -10.81 -4.63
C ASP A 298 -9.88 -11.45 -3.62
N SER A 299 -11.15 -11.54 -4.00
CA SER A 299 -12.23 -12.09 -3.17
C SER A 299 -12.05 -13.57 -2.80
N LYS A 300 -11.19 -14.30 -3.52
CA LYS A 300 -10.84 -15.71 -3.25
C LYS A 300 -9.43 -15.87 -2.70
N GLY A 301 -8.61 -14.82 -2.72
CA GLY A 301 -7.23 -14.82 -2.25
C GLY A 301 -6.27 -15.67 -3.06
N VAL A 302 -6.56 -15.94 -4.34
CA VAL A 302 -5.78 -16.84 -5.20
C VAL A 302 -5.01 -16.11 -6.31
N ARG A 303 -5.31 -14.84 -6.59
CA ARG A 303 -4.67 -14.09 -7.67
C ARG A 303 -3.34 -13.47 -7.24
N PRO A 304 -2.48 -13.15 -8.21
CA PRO A 304 -1.26 -12.40 -7.94
C PRO A 304 -1.52 -11.08 -7.24
N ARG A 305 -0.79 -10.84 -6.15
CA ARG A 305 -0.83 -9.66 -5.31
C ARG A 305 0.56 -9.07 -5.16
N ALA A 306 0.68 -7.76 -5.02
CA ALA A 306 1.96 -7.10 -4.80
C ALA A 306 2.06 -6.53 -3.39
N PHE A 307 3.09 -6.96 -2.67
CA PHE A 307 3.52 -6.25 -1.47
C PHE A 307 4.21 -4.97 -1.88
N HIS A 308 4.08 -3.93 -1.07
CA HIS A 308 4.64 -2.63 -1.36
C HIS A 308 5.28 -2.00 -0.13
N ALA A 309 6.25 -1.12 -0.36
CA ALA A 309 6.93 -0.34 0.66
C ALA A 309 7.52 0.93 0.03
N ALA A 310 7.52 2.02 0.78
CA ALA A 310 8.29 3.21 0.43
C ALA A 310 9.75 3.02 0.87
N PHE A 311 10.67 3.56 0.09
CA PHE A 311 12.09 3.52 0.42
C PHE A 311 12.76 4.86 0.12
N ASP A 312 13.86 5.15 0.82
CA ASP A 312 14.73 6.28 0.49
C ASP A 312 15.53 5.95 -0.77
N SER A 313 15.38 6.77 -1.81
CA SER A 313 16.11 6.60 -3.06
C SER A 313 17.61 6.96 -2.95
N GLY A 314 18.00 7.70 -1.91
CA GLY A 314 19.33 8.30 -1.76
C GLY A 314 19.62 9.48 -2.69
N VAL A 315 18.66 9.88 -3.54
CA VAL A 315 18.84 11.00 -4.47
C VAL A 315 18.72 12.33 -3.73
N ALA A 316 19.84 13.04 -3.62
CA ALA A 316 19.91 14.33 -2.94
C ALA A 316 19.20 15.46 -3.71
N GLY A 317 18.70 16.47 -2.97
CA GLY A 317 18.12 17.69 -3.56
C GLY A 317 16.74 17.50 -4.19
N THR A 318 16.06 16.40 -3.89
CA THR A 318 14.70 16.11 -4.34
C THR A 318 13.68 16.86 -3.50
N GLN A 319 12.51 17.10 -4.08
CA GLN A 319 11.40 17.66 -3.32
C GLN A 319 10.74 16.56 -2.48
N PRO A 320 10.28 16.86 -1.26
CA PRO A 320 9.56 15.89 -0.45
C PRO A 320 8.38 15.27 -1.20
N ARG A 321 8.26 13.95 -1.11
CA ARG A 321 7.21 13.17 -1.77
C ARG A 321 5.83 13.73 -1.43
N HIS A 322 5.03 13.91 -2.47
CA HIS A 322 3.60 14.17 -2.37
C HIS A 322 2.88 13.20 -3.31
N SER A 323 2.04 12.32 -2.75
CA SER A 323 1.38 11.25 -3.49
C SER A 323 -0.05 11.03 -3.00
N ILE A 324 -0.87 10.45 -3.86
CA ILE A 324 -2.21 9.95 -3.53
C ILE A 324 -2.29 8.47 -3.86
N GLU A 325 -3.02 7.74 -3.04
CA GLU A 325 -3.43 6.36 -3.25
C GLU A 325 -4.94 6.28 -3.20
N VAL A 326 -5.57 5.59 -4.15
CA VAL A 326 -7.01 5.29 -4.14
C VAL A 326 -7.17 3.78 -4.03
N ARG A 327 -7.96 3.32 -3.06
CA ARG A 327 -8.26 1.90 -2.85
C ARG A 327 -9.59 1.58 -3.49
N ILE A 328 -9.65 0.46 -4.19
CA ILE A 328 -10.68 0.22 -5.19
C ILE A 328 -11.15 -1.23 -5.11
N ALA A 329 -12.47 -1.42 -5.15
CA ALA A 329 -13.07 -2.71 -5.44
C ALA A 329 -13.41 -2.79 -6.93
N ALA A 330 -12.73 -3.67 -7.67
CA ALA A 330 -12.93 -3.88 -9.10
C ALA A 330 -13.61 -5.24 -9.35
N PHE A 331 -14.86 -5.21 -9.78
CA PHE A 331 -15.72 -6.38 -10.00
C PHE A 331 -15.62 -6.86 -11.43
N ARG A 332 -15.55 -8.18 -11.60
CA ARG A 332 -15.55 -8.87 -12.89
C ARG A 332 -16.96 -9.24 -13.31
#